data_AF-A0A1H6F5S4-F1
#
_entry.id   AF-A0A1H6F5S4-F1
#
_cell.length_a   1.000
_cell.length_b   1.000
_cell.length_c   1.000
_cell.angle_alpha   90.00
_cell.angle_beta   90.00
_cell.angle_gamma   90.00
#
_symmetry.space_group_name_H-M   'P 1'
#
loop_
_entity.id
_entity.type
_entity.pdbx_description
1 polymer ?
#
loop_
_entity_poly.entity_id
_entity_poly.type
_entity_poly.pdbx_seq_one_letter_code
_entity_poly.pdbx_strand_id
1 'polypeptide(L)'
;MGGAILADVHILVACDLTVSEGHQISEVVHQTLLKASHDICDVIVHIDPEDDEEQPRNSDLPLRDTVLTQLQQKWQHIPAAKHIHHINLHYLAGKISMDIHLSADIVENFAQARHIAEQFSSSAKDLVYIKQIRVYIDPYPGLSDNK
;
A
#
# COMPACT_ATOMS: atom_id res chain seq x y z
N MET A 1 24.37 -39.89 4.49
CA MET A 1 23.55 -38.90 5.19
C MET A 1 23.38 -37.73 4.24
N GLY A 2 22.17 -37.48 3.74
CA GLY A 2 21.83 -36.25 3.04
C GLY A 2 20.58 -35.72 3.71
N GLY A 3 20.74 -34.77 4.62
CA GLY A 3 19.59 -34.16 5.29
C GLY A 3 18.94 -33.20 4.32
N ALA A 4 17.63 -33.34 4.09
CA ALA A 4 16.88 -32.36 3.32
C ALA A 4 16.89 -31.03 4.09
N ILE A 5 17.50 -29.99 3.51
CA ILE A 5 17.48 -28.64 4.09
C ILE A 5 16.31 -27.87 3.48
N LEU A 6 15.46 -27.35 4.35
CA LEU A 6 14.45 -26.36 3.98
C LEU A 6 14.98 -25.00 4.44
N ALA A 7 15.08 -24.06 3.51
CA ALA A 7 15.49 -22.69 3.82
C ALA A 7 14.26 -21.80 3.97
N ASP A 8 14.25 -20.99 5.01
CA ASP A 8 13.22 -19.96 5.25
C ASP A 8 13.93 -18.60 5.26
N VAL A 9 13.51 -17.70 4.38
CA VAL A 9 14.21 -16.44 4.11
C VAL A 9 13.24 -15.28 4.10
N HIS A 10 13.55 -14.28 4.92
CA HIS A 10 12.84 -13.01 4.98
C HIS A 10 13.62 -11.95 4.19
N ILE A 11 12.93 -11.23 3.32
CA ILE A 11 13.49 -10.13 2.53
C ILE A 11 12.71 -8.86 2.85
N LEU A 12 13.40 -7.93 3.50
CA LEU A 12 12.89 -6.58 3.71
C LEU A 12 12.92 -5.79 2.39
N VAL A 13 11.77 -5.27 1.99
CA VAL A 13 11.61 -4.47 0.76
C VAL A 13 11.03 -3.10 1.08
N ALA A 14 11.04 -2.21 0.09
CA ALA A 14 10.34 -0.93 0.21
C ALA A 14 8.84 -1.15 0.41
N CYS A 15 8.21 -0.34 1.26
CA CYS A 15 6.81 -0.52 1.65
C CYS A 15 5.79 -0.18 0.55
N ASP A 16 6.23 0.51 -0.51
CA ASP A 16 5.47 0.82 -1.71
C ASP A 16 5.78 -0.12 -2.89
N LEU A 17 6.57 -1.18 -2.65
CA LEU A 17 6.87 -2.20 -3.65
C LEU A 17 5.57 -2.86 -4.14
N THR A 18 5.45 -3.02 -5.45
CA THR A 18 4.28 -3.68 -6.05
C THR A 18 4.29 -5.17 -5.75
N VAL A 19 3.10 -5.78 -5.67
CA VAL A 19 2.96 -7.23 -5.48
C VAL A 19 3.66 -8.02 -6.60
N SER A 20 3.56 -7.57 -7.85
CA SER A 20 4.21 -8.21 -8.99
C SER A 20 5.74 -8.16 -8.91
N GLU A 21 6.30 -7.04 -8.45
CA GLU A 21 7.74 -6.91 -8.24
C GLU A 21 8.21 -7.76 -7.07
N GLY A 22 7.44 -7.80 -5.97
CA GLY A 22 7.70 -8.69 -4.83
C GLY A 22 7.72 -10.16 -5.24
N HIS A 23 6.77 -10.58 -6.08
CA HIS A 23 6.77 -11.92 -6.67
C HIS A 23 8.04 -12.21 -7.47
N GLN A 24 8.49 -11.25 -8.29
CA GLN A 24 9.71 -11.43 -9.08
C GLN A 24 10.97 -11.50 -8.21
N ILE A 25 11.05 -10.67 -7.15
CA ILE A 25 12.16 -10.72 -6.18
C ILE A 25 12.18 -12.10 -5.50
N SER A 26 11.01 -12.58 -5.04
CA SER A 26 10.86 -13.88 -4.42
C SER A 26 11.36 -15.01 -5.32
N GLU A 27 10.94 -15.01 -6.61
CA GLU A 27 11.36 -16.02 -7.58
C GLU A 27 12.87 -16.00 -7.81
N VAL A 28 13.46 -14.81 -7.94
CA VAL A 28 14.92 -14.68 -8.12
C VAL A 28 15.69 -15.23 -6.92
N VAL A 29 15.24 -14.94 -5.69
CA VAL A 29 15.89 -15.45 -4.48
C VAL A 29 15.75 -16.97 -4.35
N HIS A 30 14.54 -17.50 -4.58
CA HIS A 30 14.27 -18.94 -4.56
C HIS A 30 15.23 -19.70 -5.49
N GLN A 31 15.30 -19.30 -6.75
CA GLN A 31 16.15 -19.92 -7.76
C GLN A 31 17.64 -19.78 -7.45
N THR A 32 18.04 -18.65 -6.87
CA THR A 32 19.45 -18.40 -6.54
C THR A 32 19.92 -19.34 -5.43
N LEU A 33 19.10 -19.53 -4.40
CA LEU A 33 19.45 -20.39 -3.26
C LEU A 33 19.43 -21.87 -3.63
N LEU A 34 18.44 -22.33 -4.40
CA LEU A 34 18.42 -23.71 -4.91
C LEU A 34 19.63 -24.03 -5.79
N LYS A 35 20.13 -23.07 -6.57
CA LYS A 35 21.34 -23.26 -7.40
C LYS A 35 22.64 -23.21 -6.58
N ALA A 36 22.64 -22.54 -5.44
CA ALA A 36 23.84 -22.34 -4.64
C ALA A 36 24.23 -23.59 -3.82
N SER A 37 23.27 -24.44 -3.45
CA SER A 37 23.54 -25.66 -2.66
C SER A 37 22.63 -26.82 -3.05
N HIS A 38 23.24 -27.96 -3.35
CA HIS A 38 22.53 -29.20 -3.69
C HIS A 38 21.83 -29.85 -2.48
N ASP A 39 22.13 -29.40 -1.26
CA ASP A 39 21.52 -29.91 -0.03
C ASP A 39 20.18 -29.20 0.30
N ILE A 40 19.89 -28.06 -0.33
CA ILE A 40 18.62 -27.33 -0.17
C ILE A 40 17.57 -27.98 -1.07
N CYS A 41 16.52 -28.51 -0.44
CA CYS A 41 15.41 -29.15 -1.15
C CYS A 41 14.33 -28.15 -1.55
N ASP A 42 14.09 -27.13 -0.73
CA ASP A 42 13.14 -26.08 -1.02
C ASP A 42 13.47 -24.80 -0.26
N VAL A 43 12.94 -23.69 -0.73
CA VAL A 43 13.11 -22.36 -0.15
C VAL A 43 11.73 -21.72 0.01
N ILE A 44 11.42 -21.24 1.20
CA ILE A 44 10.27 -20.38 1.45
C ILE A 44 10.82 -18.95 1.52
N VAL A 45 10.22 -18.05 0.75
CA VAL A 45 10.63 -16.64 0.71
C VAL A 45 9.46 -15.78 1.20
N HIS A 46 9.71 -15.04 2.26
CA HIS A 46 8.83 -14.01 2.80
C HIS A 46 9.29 -12.64 2.30
N ILE A 47 8.38 -11.89 1.69
CA ILE A 47 8.61 -10.50 1.27
C ILE A 47 7.92 -9.61 2.28
N ASP A 48 8.72 -8.93 3.08
CA ASP A 48 8.23 -8.19 4.24
C ASP A 48 8.42 -6.68 4.00
N PRO A 49 7.35 -5.87 4.08
CA PRO A 49 7.46 -4.41 3.95
C PRO A 49 7.97 -3.75 5.24
N GLU A 50 8.01 -4.50 6.34
CA GLU A 50 8.43 -4.07 7.68
C GLU A 50 9.20 -5.19 8.37
N ASP A 51 10.01 -4.81 9.35
CA ASP A 51 10.64 -5.80 10.23
C ASP A 51 9.64 -6.25 11.29
N ASP A 52 9.07 -7.44 11.09
CA ASP A 52 8.03 -8.02 11.94
C ASP A 52 8.52 -8.33 13.38
N GLU A 53 9.84 -8.34 13.64
CA GLU A 53 10.38 -8.51 15.00
C GLU A 53 10.36 -7.23 15.82
N GLU A 54 10.39 -6.05 15.17
CA GLU A 54 10.52 -4.75 15.85
C GLU A 54 9.21 -3.95 15.91
N GLN A 55 8.19 -4.30 15.13
CA GLN A 55 7.03 -3.43 14.91
C GLN A 55 5.71 -3.91 15.54
N PRO A 56 4.83 -2.98 15.96
CA PRO A 56 3.52 -3.35 16.49
C PRO A 56 2.66 -4.01 15.41
N ARG A 57 2.02 -5.12 15.76
CA ARG A 57 1.17 -5.88 14.83
C ARG A 57 0.06 -5.01 14.28
N ASN A 58 -0.16 -5.09 12.98
CA ASN A 58 -1.29 -4.47 12.28
C ASN A 58 -2.64 -5.15 12.59
N SER A 59 -2.69 -6.15 13.47
CA SER A 59 -3.87 -6.98 13.74
C SER A 59 -5.10 -6.21 14.24
N ASP A 60 -4.89 -5.07 14.87
CA ASP A 60 -5.96 -4.25 15.45
C ASP A 60 -6.47 -3.15 14.49
N LEU A 61 -5.89 -3.07 13.28
CA LEU A 61 -6.28 -2.07 12.29
C LEU A 61 -7.57 -2.45 11.58
N PRO A 62 -8.46 -1.47 11.30
CA PRO A 62 -9.69 -1.73 10.56
C PRO A 62 -9.39 -2.18 9.12
N LEU A 63 -10.17 -3.14 8.65
CA LEU A 63 -10.13 -3.59 7.26
C LEU A 63 -10.53 -2.46 6.29
N ARG A 64 -10.13 -2.63 5.02
CA ARG A 64 -10.34 -1.65 3.95
C ARG A 64 -11.77 -1.10 3.92
N ASP A 65 -12.77 -1.96 3.90
CA ASP A 65 -14.17 -1.53 3.76
C ASP A 65 -14.63 -0.66 4.93
N THR A 66 -14.20 -0.99 6.15
CA THR A 66 -14.46 -0.19 7.34
C THR A 66 -13.79 1.18 7.22
N VAL A 67 -12.50 1.22 6.83
CA VAL A 67 -11.74 2.46 6.64
C VAL A 67 -12.42 3.35 5.59
N LEU A 68 -12.76 2.79 4.44
CA LEU A 68 -13.36 3.52 3.33
C LEU A 68 -14.76 4.01 3.69
N THR A 69 -15.57 3.22 4.40
CA THR A 69 -16.91 3.65 4.83
C THR A 69 -16.82 4.86 5.78
N GLN A 70 -15.92 4.82 6.76
CA GLN A 70 -15.72 5.92 7.71
C GLN A 70 -15.21 7.19 7.01
N LEU A 71 -14.27 7.04 6.07
CA LEU A 71 -13.75 8.15 5.30
C LEU A 71 -14.78 8.73 4.33
N GLN A 72 -15.57 7.90 3.65
CA GLN A 72 -16.65 8.36 2.78
C GLN A 72 -17.69 9.21 3.52
N GLN A 73 -18.06 8.83 4.74
CA GLN A 73 -18.94 9.64 5.60
C GLN A 73 -18.32 11.00 5.91
N LYS A 74 -17.01 11.03 6.19
CA LYS A 74 -16.27 12.26 6.45
C LYS A 74 -16.10 13.14 5.22
N TRP A 75 -16.01 12.54 4.03
CA TRP A 75 -15.78 13.27 2.79
C TRP A 75 -17.04 13.77 2.09
N GLN A 76 -18.23 13.53 2.64
CA GLN A 76 -19.51 13.97 2.03
C GLN A 76 -19.56 15.48 1.72
N HIS A 77 -18.83 16.30 2.47
CA HIS A 77 -18.77 17.74 2.30
C HIS A 77 -17.58 18.22 1.44
N ILE A 78 -16.75 17.32 0.92
CA ILE A 78 -15.59 17.62 0.08
C ILE A 78 -15.97 17.34 -1.38
N PRO A 79 -16.20 18.36 -2.23
CA PRO A 79 -16.61 18.15 -3.62
C PRO A 79 -15.62 17.29 -4.42
N ALA A 80 -14.32 17.47 -4.16
CA ALA A 80 -13.24 16.70 -4.80
C ALA A 80 -13.35 15.19 -4.56
N ALA A 81 -14.03 14.73 -3.50
CA ALA A 81 -14.19 13.31 -3.20
C ALA A 81 -14.95 12.53 -4.28
N LYS A 82 -15.78 13.21 -5.09
CA LYS A 82 -16.47 12.62 -6.24
C LYS A 82 -15.55 12.25 -7.40
N HIS A 83 -14.34 12.81 -7.41
CA HIS A 83 -13.34 12.63 -8.46
C HIS A 83 -12.21 11.70 -8.04
N ILE A 84 -12.38 10.98 -6.92
CA ILE A 84 -11.47 9.92 -6.53
C ILE A 84 -11.70 8.73 -7.44
N HIS A 85 -10.69 8.37 -8.23
CA HIS A 85 -10.71 7.17 -9.07
C HIS A 85 -9.86 6.03 -8.50
N HIS A 86 -8.94 6.32 -7.58
CA HIS A 86 -8.12 5.28 -6.99
C HIS A 86 -7.70 5.61 -5.54
N ILE A 87 -7.68 4.58 -4.68
CA ILE A 87 -7.27 4.68 -3.28
C ILE A 87 -6.38 3.49 -2.92
N ASN A 88 -5.13 3.76 -2.51
CA ASN A 88 -4.24 2.78 -1.90
C ASN A 88 -4.20 2.96 -0.40
N LEU A 89 -4.27 1.83 0.32
CA LEU A 89 -4.10 1.77 1.77
C LEU A 89 -2.80 1.03 2.08
N HIS A 90 -2.00 1.63 2.93
CA HIS A 90 -0.72 1.10 3.37
C HIS A 90 -0.79 0.86 4.88
N TYR A 91 -0.78 -0.41 5.28
CA TYR A 91 -0.86 -0.85 6.67
C TYR A 91 0.57 -1.06 7.17
N LEU A 92 1.08 -0.06 7.90
CA LEU A 92 2.49 0.04 8.26
C LEU A 92 2.62 0.60 9.69
N ALA A 93 3.41 -0.07 10.52
CA ALA A 93 3.75 0.32 11.89
C ALA A 93 2.52 0.56 12.78
N GLY A 94 1.51 -0.32 12.70
CA GLY A 94 0.28 -0.19 13.47
C GLY A 94 -0.57 1.03 13.10
N LYS A 95 -0.38 1.58 11.89
CA LYS A 95 -1.15 2.69 11.33
C LYS A 95 -1.47 2.47 9.86
N ILE A 96 -2.37 3.29 9.35
CA ILE A 96 -2.75 3.31 7.94
C ILE A 96 -2.29 4.63 7.32
N SER A 97 -1.46 4.55 6.28
CA SER A 97 -1.23 5.65 5.35
C SER A 97 -2.10 5.44 4.11
N MET A 98 -2.55 6.51 3.49
CA MET A 98 -3.43 6.42 2.32
C MET A 98 -2.90 7.29 1.18
N ASP A 99 -3.00 6.77 -0.04
CA ASP A 99 -2.85 7.53 -1.27
C ASP A 99 -4.21 7.68 -1.94
N ILE A 100 -4.63 8.91 -2.18
CA ILE A 100 -5.85 9.25 -2.90
C ILE A 100 -5.44 9.83 -4.24
N HIS A 101 -5.93 9.23 -5.31
CA HIS A 101 -5.71 9.73 -6.66
C HIS A 101 -6.98 10.44 -7.15
N LEU A 102 -6.80 11.69 -7.57
CA LEU A 102 -7.84 12.56 -8.10
C LEU A 102 -7.47 12.95 -9.52
N SER A 103 -8.49 13.08 -10.36
CA SER A 103 -8.31 13.52 -11.74
C SER A 103 -7.79 14.96 -11.83
N ALA A 104 -6.92 15.23 -12.80
CA ALA A 104 -6.31 16.55 -13.01
C ALA A 104 -7.31 17.65 -13.45
N ASP A 105 -8.48 17.28 -13.95
CA ASP A 105 -9.52 18.23 -14.40
C ASP A 105 -10.16 19.04 -13.26
N ILE A 106 -10.00 18.62 -12.00
CA ILE A 106 -10.54 19.34 -10.84
C ILE A 106 -9.60 20.37 -10.23
N VAL A 107 -8.40 20.52 -10.79
CA VAL A 107 -7.38 21.43 -10.28
C VAL A 107 -6.88 22.36 -11.39
N GLU A 108 -6.98 23.66 -11.16
CA GLU A 108 -6.45 24.70 -12.05
C GLU A 108 -5.00 25.06 -11.72
N ASN A 109 -4.60 24.94 -10.44
CA ASN A 109 -3.27 25.33 -9.96
C ASN A 109 -2.83 24.58 -8.70
N PHE A 110 -1.54 24.66 -8.39
CA PHE A 110 -0.96 23.99 -7.22
C PHE A 110 -1.55 24.44 -5.87
N ALA A 111 -2.03 25.68 -5.75
CA ALA A 111 -2.63 26.16 -4.51
C ALA A 111 -3.98 25.46 -4.24
N GLN A 112 -4.77 25.26 -5.29
CA GLN A 112 -6.02 24.49 -5.21
C GLN A 112 -5.76 23.01 -4.88
N ALA A 113 -4.77 22.38 -5.54
CA ALA A 113 -4.37 21.00 -5.19
C ALA A 113 -3.98 20.87 -3.72
N ARG A 114 -3.17 21.81 -3.21
CA ARG A 114 -2.77 21.83 -1.80
C ARG A 114 -3.98 21.99 -0.87
N HIS A 115 -4.89 22.89 -1.20
CA HIS A 115 -6.10 23.09 -0.40
C HIS A 115 -6.96 21.82 -0.33
N ILE A 116 -7.14 21.11 -1.46
CA ILE A 116 -7.85 19.84 -1.49
C ILE A 116 -7.14 18.80 -0.61
N ALA A 117 -5.81 18.67 -0.72
CA ALA A 117 -5.04 17.74 0.12
C ALA A 117 -5.19 18.03 1.62
N GLU A 118 -5.22 19.31 2.01
CA GLU A 118 -5.43 19.74 3.39
C GLU A 118 -6.85 19.42 3.90
N GLN A 119 -7.87 19.53 3.04
CA GLN A 119 -9.25 19.14 3.37
C GLN A 119 -9.34 17.64 3.67
N PHE A 120 -8.79 16.80 2.79
CA PHE A 120 -8.74 15.35 3.01
C PHE A 120 -8.01 15.00 4.30
N SER A 121 -6.81 15.55 4.49
CA SER A 121 -6.00 15.30 5.70
C SER A 121 -6.71 15.76 6.97
N SER A 122 -7.37 16.92 6.94
CA SER A 122 -8.07 17.45 8.12
C SER A 122 -9.33 16.67 8.48
N SER A 123 -10.02 16.10 7.49
CA SER A 123 -11.24 15.31 7.70
C SER A 123 -11.01 14.02 8.49
N ALA A 124 -9.79 13.48 8.45
CA ALA A 124 -9.41 12.21 9.06
C ALA A 124 -8.63 12.36 10.38
N LYS A 125 -8.44 13.58 10.90
CA LYS A 125 -7.61 13.84 12.10
C LYS A 125 -8.09 13.11 13.37
N ASP A 126 -9.38 12.84 13.48
CA ASP A 126 -10.00 12.13 14.60
C ASP A 126 -9.91 10.59 14.46
N LEU A 127 -9.51 10.09 13.28
CA LEU A 127 -9.24 8.68 13.07
C LEU A 127 -7.81 8.36 13.52
N VAL A 128 -7.65 7.99 14.79
CA VAL A 128 -6.34 7.78 15.45
C VAL A 128 -5.46 6.74 14.74
N TYR A 129 -6.05 5.81 13.98
CA TYR A 129 -5.32 4.80 13.22
C TYR A 129 -4.81 5.31 11.85
N ILE A 130 -5.27 6.47 11.36
CA ILE A 130 -4.75 7.11 10.14
C ILE A 130 -3.48 7.91 10.49
N LYS A 131 -2.35 7.56 9.87
CA LYS A 131 -1.08 8.28 10.01
C LYS A 131 -1.01 9.50 9.10
N GLN A 132 -1.39 9.32 7.84
CA GLN A 132 -1.32 10.36 6.82
C GLN A 132 -2.21 10.04 5.62
N ILE A 133 -2.63 11.09 4.93
CA ILE A 133 -3.29 11.02 3.63
C ILE A 133 -2.44 11.82 2.64
N ARG A 134 -2.03 11.17 1.56
CA ARG A 134 -1.36 11.81 0.41
C ARG A 134 -2.36 11.89 -0.73
N VAL A 135 -2.38 13.05 -1.38
CA VAL A 135 -3.26 13.29 -2.52
C VAL A 135 -2.40 13.49 -3.76
N TYR A 136 -2.68 12.66 -4.76
CA TYR A 136 -2.05 12.68 -6.07
C TYR A 136 -3.05 13.23 -7.07
N ILE A 137 -2.60 14.18 -7.87
CA ILE A 137 -3.36 14.71 -9.00
C ILE A 137 -2.73 14.10 -10.25
N ASP A 138 -3.47 13.23 -10.93
CA ASP A 138 -3.00 12.58 -12.13
C ASP A 138 -3.98 12.78 -13.29
N PRO A 139 -3.50 12.81 -14.54
CA PRO A 139 -4.38 12.81 -15.68
C PRO A 139 -5.10 11.46 -15.69
N TYR A 140 -6.39 11.44 -15.29
CA TYR A 140 -7.20 10.24 -15.38
C TYR A 140 -7.74 10.13 -16.80
N PRO A 141 -7.25 9.18 -17.64
CA PRO A 141 -7.99 8.81 -18.82
C PRO A 141 -9.21 8.06 -18.30
N GLY A 142 -10.35 8.75 -18.17
CA GLY A 142 -11.61 8.09 -17.84
C GLY A 142 -11.71 6.81 -18.63
N LEU A 143 -11.91 5.68 -17.93
CA LEU A 143 -11.97 4.33 -18.50
C LEU A 143 -12.59 4.41 -19.89
N SER A 144 -11.77 4.24 -20.94
CA SER A 144 -12.33 3.76 -22.18
C SER A 144 -12.78 2.36 -21.85
N ASP A 145 -14.10 2.19 -21.74
CA ASP A 145 -14.75 0.89 -21.73
C ASP A 145 -14.30 0.14 -23.00
N ASN A 146 -13.19 -0.58 -22.90
CA ASN A 146 -12.78 -1.57 -23.88
C ASN A 146 -12.97 -2.94 -23.22
N LYS A 147 -14.24 -3.35 -23.30
CA LYS A 147 -14.73 -4.64 -23.79
C LYS A 147 -13.86 -5.88 -23.60
#